data_AF-G2GD62-F1
#
_entry.id   AF-G2GD62-F1
#
_cell.length_a   1.000
_cell.length_b   1.000
_cell.length_c   1.000
_cell.angle_alpha   90.00
_cell.angle_beta   90.00
_cell.angle_gamma   90.00
#
_symmetry.space_group_name_H-M   'P 1'
#
loop_
_entity.id
_entity.type
_entity.pdbx_description
1 polymer ?
#
loop_
_entity_poly.entity_id
_entity_poly.type
_entity_poly.pdbx_seq_one_letter_code
_entity_poly.pdbx_strand_id
1 'polypeptide(L)' 'MTYDLVTALRPLLLAEARAEAPAAGTEPGDLEQAVWLRLLERLAAHGPPADPPAWLRRAVRS' A
#
# COMPACT_ATOMS: atom_id res chain seq x y z
N MET A 1 12.24 -4.10 -11.16
CA MET A 1 11.90 -4.56 -9.79
C MET A 1 10.88 -3.67 -9.11
N THR A 2 11.16 -2.40 -8.77
CA THR A 2 10.18 -1.52 -8.10
C THR A 2 8.93 -1.28 -8.95
N TYR A 3 9.10 -1.04 -10.24
CA TYR A 3 7.99 -0.88 -11.19
C TYR A 3 7.09 -2.12 -11.26
N ASP A 4 7.69 -3.32 -11.31
CA ASP A 4 6.96 -4.59 -11.36
C ASP A 4 6.15 -4.81 -10.07
N LEU A 5 6.75 -4.48 -8.93
CA LEU A 5 6.10 -4.59 -7.63
C LEU A 5 4.92 -3.62 -7.48
N VAL A 6 5.09 -2.35 -7.87
CA VAL A 6 4.01 -1.35 -7.85
C VAL A 6 2.88 -1.77 -8.78
N THR A 7 3.20 -2.25 -9.98
CA THR A 7 2.20 -2.72 -10.95
C THR A 7 1.41 -3.92 -10.41
N ALA A 8 2.08 -4.87 -9.76
CA ALA A 8 1.45 -6.04 -9.16
C ALA A 8 0.54 -5.70 -7.97
N LEU A 9 0.92 -4.71 -7.15
CA LEU A 9 0.19 -4.35 -5.94
C LEU A 9 -0.92 -3.33 -6.17
N ARG A 10 -0.88 -2.54 -7.24
CA ARG A 10 -1.87 -1.49 -7.53
C ARG A 10 -3.33 -1.95 -7.47
N PRO A 11 -3.76 -3.04 -8.13
CA PRO A 11 -5.15 -3.46 -8.05
C PRO A 11 -5.58 -3.85 -6.62
N LEU A 12 -4.67 -4.44 -5.84
CA LEU A 12 -4.93 -4.77 -4.43
C LEU A 12 -5.06 -3.51 -3.58
N LEU A 13 -4.14 -2.55 -3.73
CA LEU A 13 -4.18 -1.31 -2.96
C LEU A 13 -5.48 -0.55 -3.19
N LEU A 14 -5.89 -0.42 -4.44
CA LEU A 14 -7.14 0.25 -4.80
C LEU A 14 -8.37 -0.44 -4.19
N ALA A 15 -8.38 -1.78 -4.13
CA ALA A 15 -9.46 -2.52 -3.49
C ALA A 15 -9.50 -2.32 -1.97
N GLU A 16 -8.34 -2.44 -1.29
CA GLU A 16 -8.25 -2.30 0.17
C GLU A 16 -8.52 -0.85 0.60
N ALA A 17 -7.96 0.15 -0.11
CA ALA A 17 -8.17 1.57 0.20
C ALA A 17 -9.65 1.98 0.07
N ARG A 18 -10.35 1.50 -0.97
CA ARG A 18 -11.80 1.73 -1.11
C ARG A 18 -12.62 1.08 -0.01
N ALA A 19 -12.18 -0.07 0.49
CA ALA A 19 -12.86 -0.77 1.57
C ALA A 19 -12.64 -0.09 2.93
N GLU A 20 -11.42 0.43 3.19
CA GLU A 20 -11.03 0.97 4.49
C GLU A 20 -11.40 2.46 4.66
N ALA A 21 -11.31 3.25 3.58
CA ALA A 21 -11.51 4.70 3.60
C ALA A 21 -12.79 5.16 4.34
N PRO A 22 -13.97 4.55 4.14
CA PRO A 22 -15.19 4.96 4.85
C PRO A 22 -15.10 4.80 6.37
N ALA A 23 -14.44 3.73 6.85
CA ALA A 23 -14.28 3.48 8.28
C ALA A 23 -13.22 4.39 8.92
N ALA A 24 -12.19 4.75 8.15
CA ALA A 24 -11.13 5.67 8.57
C ALA A 24 -11.51 7.16 8.43
N GLY A 25 -12.65 7.49 7.81
CA GLY A 25 -13.08 8.88 7.60
C GLY A 25 -12.16 9.67 6.67
N THR A 26 -11.55 9.01 5.69
CA THR A 26 -10.57 9.58 4.74
C THR A 26 -10.96 9.23 3.30
N GLU A 27 -10.30 9.84 2.32
CA GLU A 27 -10.48 9.49 0.92
C GLU A 27 -9.62 8.27 0.55
N PRO A 28 -10.11 7.35 -0.31
CA PRO A 28 -9.31 6.22 -0.77
C PRO A 28 -7.95 6.64 -1.34
N GLY A 29 -7.90 7.75 -2.09
CA GLY A 29 -6.68 8.27 -2.68
C GLY A 29 -5.59 8.66 -1.66
N ASP A 30 -5.99 9.16 -0.49
CA ASP A 30 -5.05 9.53 0.57
C ASP A 30 -4.42 8.27 1.19
N LEU A 31 -5.21 7.21 1.39
CA LEU A 31 -4.70 5.90 1.83
C LEU A 31 -3.76 5.28 0.79
N GLU A 32 -4.14 5.31 -0.50
CA GLU A 32 -3.28 4.81 -1.57
C GLU A 32 -1.92 5.53 -1.57
N GLN A 33 -1.94 6.87 -1.50
CA GLN A 33 -0.73 7.69 -1.47
C GLN A 33 0.15 7.38 -0.25
N ALA A 34 -0.45 7.31 0.94
CA ALA A 34 0.28 7.03 2.18
C ALA A 34 0.94 5.64 2.17
N VAL A 35 0.25 4.62 1.67
CA VAL A 35 0.80 3.26 1.56
C VAL A 35 1.91 3.19 0.52
N TRP A 36 1.78 3.89 -0.62
CA TRP A 36 2.87 3.96 -1.60
C TRP A 36 4.11 4.65 -1.05
N LEU A 37 3.95 5.77 -0.34
CA LEU A 37 5.07 6.45 0.28
C LEU A 37 5.82 5.52 1.23
N ARG A 38 5.09 4.83 2.12
CA ARG A 38 5.68 3.86 3.06
C ARG A 38 6.36 2.69 2.36
N LEU A 39 5.84 2.24 1.22
CA LEU A 39 6.50 1.19 0.43
C LEU A 39 7.82 1.68 -0.14
N LEU A 40 7.85 2.89 -0.72
CA LEU A 40 9.06 3.46 -1.30
C LEU A 40 10.15 3.69 -0.24
N GLU A 41 9.77 4.23 0.91
CA GLU A 41 10.68 4.41 2.05
C GLU A 41 11.26 3.07 2.53
N ARG A 42 10.40 2.05 2.67
CA ARG A 42 10.85 0.70 3.04
C ARG A 42 11.81 0.11 2.01
N LEU A 43 11.50 0.25 0.72
CA LEU A 43 12.38 -0.25 -0.34
C LEU A 43 13.75 0.41 -0.28
N ALA A 44 13.80 1.71 0.01
CA ALA A 44 15.06 2.44 0.16
C ALA A 44 15.87 2.00 1.39
N ALA A 45 15.20 1.78 2.54
CA ALA A 45 15.89 1.47 3.81
C ALA A 45 16.19 -0.03 4.02
N HIS A 46 15.29 -0.90 3.56
CA HIS A 46 15.27 -2.32 3.95
C HIS A 46 15.01 -3.28 2.80
N GLY A 47 14.79 -2.77 1.58
CA GLY A 47 14.37 -3.59 0.44
C GLY A 47 12.91 -4.07 0.54
N PRO A 48 12.50 -4.98 -0.36
CA PRO A 48 11.10 -5.41 -0.45
C PRO A 48 10.66 -6.18 0.80
N PRO A 49 9.40 -6.03 1.26
CA PRO A 49 8.83 -6.92 2.26
C PRO A 49 8.82 -8.37 1.76
N ALA A 50 9.00 -9.33 2.68
CA ALA A 50 9.00 -10.76 2.35
C ALA A 50 7.66 -11.24 1.74
N ASP A 51 6.55 -10.64 2.18
CA ASP A 51 5.22 -10.83 1.63
C ASP A 51 4.59 -9.46 1.35
N PRO A 52 4.75 -8.92 0.12
CA PRO A 52 4.24 -7.61 -0.22
C PRO A 52 2.71 -7.46 -0.12
N PRO A 53 1.89 -8.43 -0.59
CA PRO A 53 0.44 -8.36 -0.37
C PRO A 53 0.03 -8.31 1.10
N ALA A 54 0.61 -9.16 1.96
CA ALA A 54 0.27 -9.16 3.38
C ALA A 54 0.75 -7.90 4.10
N TRP A 55 1.91 -7.36 3.70
CA TRP A 55 2.40 -6.08 4.21
C TRP A 55 1.46 -4.93 3.83
N LEU A 56 1.00 -4.87 2.58
CA LEU A 56 0.11 -3.83 2.08
C LEU A 56 -1.21 -3.80 2.84
N ARG A 57 -1.84 -4.96 3.05
CA ARG A 57 -3.10 -5.04 3.83
C ARG A 57 -2.95 -4.52 5.25
N ARG A 58 -1.80 -4.78 5.88
CA ARG A 58 -1.49 -4.23 7.21
C ARG A 58 -1.25 -2.72 7.16
N ALA A 59 -0.57 -2.24 6.12
CA ALA A 59 -0.27 -0.82 5.96
C ALA A 59 -1.55 0.02 5.75
N VAL A 60 -2.57 -0.52 5.08
CA VAL A 60 -3.86 0.16 4.90
C VAL A 60 -4.63 0.33 6.24
N ARG A 61 -4.50 -0.63 7.16
CA ARG A 61 -5.26 -0.68 8.44
C ARG A 61 -4.55 -0.06 9.63
N SER A 62 -3.37 0.54 9.44
CA SER A 62 -2.50 1.04 10.52
C SER A 62 -2.52 2.54 10.66
#